data_AF-A0AAD1SL61-F1
#
_entry.id   AF-A0AAD1SL61-F1
#
_cell.length_a   1.000
_cell.length_b   1.000
_cell.length_c   1.000
_cell.angle_alpha   90.00
_cell.angle_beta   90.00
_cell.angle_gamma   90.00
#
_symmetry.space_group_name_H-M   'P 1'
#
loop_
_entity.id
_entity.type
_entity.pdbx_description
1 polymer ?
#
loop_
_entity_poly.entity_id
_entity_poly.type
_entity_poly.pdbx_seq_one_letter_code
_entity_poly.pdbx_strand_id
1 'polypeptide(L)'
;MAELYKSITTLEQQHKRTQLMETYGELMQARRQLRDLLSKRHLRSLQQSKGFFYAHANKGGKYLARLLKGNAPRTQVRTLRLPSGASTAFPDQIAEEFRRYYQSLYNLQDRGRGEDGGADHSSTQEYLKETVTKTIHPDAAEELDAAITAEDI
;
A
#
# COMPACT_ATOMS: atom_id res chain seq x y z
N MET A 1 -13.87 9.63 -42.59
CA MET A 1 -14.08 8.16 -42.64
C MET A 1 -14.90 7.77 -43.86
N ALA A 2 -16.17 8.19 -43.98
CA ALA A 2 -17.04 7.84 -45.12
C ALA A 2 -16.48 8.28 -46.48
N GLU A 3 -15.89 9.47 -46.56
CA GLU A 3 -15.20 9.96 -47.77
C GLU A 3 -13.95 9.15 -48.11
N LEU A 4 -13.19 8.72 -47.09
CA LEU A 4 -12.00 7.86 -47.28
C LEU A 4 -12.38 6.48 -47.82
N TYR A 5 -13.49 5.90 -47.34
CA TYR A 5 -14.02 4.65 -47.88
C TYR A 5 -14.42 4.79 -49.34
N LYS A 6 -15.13 5.87 -49.69
CA LYS A 6 -15.49 6.17 -51.09
C LYS A 6 -14.24 6.33 -51.97
N SER A 7 -13.26 7.10 -51.51
CA SER A 7 -11.98 7.30 -52.20
C SER A 7 -11.21 5.98 -52.42
N ILE A 8 -11.14 5.11 -51.41
CA ILE A 8 -10.52 3.78 -51.54
C ILE A 8 -11.26 2.95 -52.59
N THR A 9 -12.59 2.92 -52.55
CA THR A 9 -13.36 2.13 -53.54
C THR A 9 -13.19 2.63 -54.97
N THR A 10 -13.08 3.94 -55.18
CA THR A 10 -12.83 4.51 -56.52
C THR A 10 -11.41 4.23 -56.99
N LEU A 11 -10.41 4.37 -56.11
CA LEU A 11 -9.00 4.06 -56.42
C LEU A 11 -8.79 2.58 -56.70
N GLU A 12 -9.49 1.69 -56.00
CA GLU A 12 -9.47 0.25 -56.28
C GLU A 12 -10.03 -0.08 -57.66
N GLN A 13 -11.12 0.57 -58.08
CA GLN A 13 -11.71 0.38 -59.40
C GLN A 13 -10.81 0.95 -60.51
N GLN A 14 -10.21 2.12 -60.28
CA GLN A 14 -9.27 2.74 -61.22
C GLN A 14 -8.01 1.88 -61.38
N HIS A 15 -7.41 1.43 -60.28
CA HIS A 15 -6.22 0.58 -60.31
C HIS A 15 -6.49 -0.78 -60.99
N LYS A 16 -7.66 -1.39 -60.78
CA LYS A 16 -8.05 -2.62 -61.50
C LYS A 16 -8.12 -2.43 -63.02
N ARG A 17 -8.48 -1.22 -63.48
CA ARG A 17 -8.59 -0.88 -64.91
C ARG A 17 -7.25 -0.50 -65.53
N THR A 18 -6.43 0.27 -64.84
CA THR A 18 -5.20 0.86 -65.40
C THR A 18 -3.92 0.15 -65.00
N GLN A 19 -3.91 -0.58 -63.87
CA GLN A 19 -2.75 -1.29 -63.30
C GLN A 19 -1.49 -0.40 -63.13
N LEU A 20 -1.68 0.92 -63.00
CA LEU A 20 -0.59 1.88 -62.83
C LEU A 20 -0.04 1.87 -61.40
N MET A 21 1.29 2.03 -61.26
CA MET A 21 1.95 2.10 -59.95
C MET A 21 1.56 3.34 -59.14
N GLU A 22 1.25 4.46 -59.80
CA GLU A 22 0.80 5.69 -59.12
C GLU A 22 -0.53 5.47 -58.39
N THR A 23 -1.52 4.89 -59.09
CA THR A 23 -2.82 4.55 -58.50
C THR A 23 -2.72 3.55 -57.35
N TYR A 24 -1.74 2.64 -57.41
CA TYR A 24 -1.44 1.72 -56.31
C TYR A 24 -0.87 2.45 -55.08
N GLY A 25 0.05 3.40 -55.31
CA GLY A 25 0.64 4.23 -54.25
C GLY A 25 -0.41 5.04 -53.49
N GLU A 26 -1.30 5.71 -54.22
CA GLU A 26 -2.42 6.46 -53.66
C GLU A 26 -3.38 5.57 -52.87
N LEU A 27 -3.72 4.39 -53.40
CA LEU A 27 -4.55 3.41 -52.71
C LEU A 27 -3.92 2.94 -51.39
N MET A 28 -2.61 2.65 -51.41
CA MET A 28 -1.89 2.21 -50.22
C MET A 28 -1.82 3.32 -49.16
N GLN A 29 -1.66 4.58 -49.59
CA GLN A 29 -1.68 5.74 -48.71
C GLN A 29 -3.06 5.93 -48.07
N ALA A 30 -4.13 5.88 -48.85
CA ALA A 30 -5.50 5.99 -48.35
C ALA A 30 -5.84 4.87 -47.35
N ARG A 31 -5.43 3.63 -47.63
CA ARG A 31 -5.57 2.49 -46.69
C ARG A 31 -4.76 2.68 -45.41
N ARG A 32 -3.55 3.25 -45.48
CA ARG A 32 -2.73 3.57 -44.30
C ARG A 32 -3.42 4.62 -43.43
N GLN A 33 -3.89 5.70 -44.04
CA GLN A 33 -4.63 6.75 -43.34
C GLN A 33 -5.89 6.21 -42.64
N LEU A 34 -6.65 5.32 -43.29
CA LEU A 34 -7.82 4.69 -42.68
C LEU A 34 -7.43 3.88 -41.43
N ARG A 35 -6.38 3.07 -41.54
CA ARG A 35 -5.87 2.24 -40.44
C ARG A 35 -5.45 3.08 -39.25
N ASP A 36 -4.76 4.19 -39.49
CA ASP A 36 -4.30 5.09 -38.43
C ASP A 36 -5.48 5.74 -37.70
N LEU A 37 -6.51 6.18 -38.45
CA LEU A 37 -7.73 6.75 -37.86
C LEU A 37 -8.51 5.72 -37.03
N LEU A 38 -8.67 4.50 -37.54
CA LEU A 38 -9.32 3.42 -36.80
C LEU A 38 -8.54 3.08 -35.53
N SER A 39 -7.22 2.94 -35.63
CA SER A 39 -6.35 2.64 -34.48
C SER A 39 -6.47 3.69 -33.38
N LYS A 40 -6.45 4.97 -33.74
CA LYS A 40 -6.68 6.09 -32.80
C LYS A 40 -8.05 6.02 -32.13
N ARG A 41 -9.10 5.69 -32.90
CA ARG A 41 -10.47 5.54 -32.37
C ARG A 41 -10.58 4.35 -31.41
N HIS A 42 -10.01 3.20 -31.77
CA HIS A 42 -10.00 2.01 -30.92
C HIS A 42 -9.26 2.26 -29.61
N LEU A 43 -8.08 2.90 -29.69
CA LEU A 43 -7.34 3.28 -28.49
C LEU A 43 -8.16 4.19 -27.57
N ARG A 44 -8.85 5.19 -28.14
CA ARG A 44 -9.72 6.09 -27.36
C ARG A 44 -10.85 5.32 -26.67
N SER A 45 -11.54 4.43 -27.39
CA SER A 45 -12.62 3.61 -26.84
C SER A 45 -12.12 2.67 -25.74
N LEU A 46 -10.96 2.05 -25.93
CA LEU A 46 -10.32 1.22 -24.91
C LEU A 46 -10.00 2.03 -23.64
N GLN A 47 -9.44 3.23 -23.78
CA GLN A 47 -9.13 4.09 -22.63
C GLN A 47 -10.40 4.54 -21.90
N GLN A 48 -11.47 4.87 -22.62
CA GLN A 48 -12.77 5.19 -22.01
C GLN A 48 -13.35 4.00 -21.23
N SER A 49 -13.32 2.81 -21.81
CA SER A 49 -13.77 1.58 -21.13
C SER A 49 -12.95 1.31 -19.87
N LYS A 50 -11.62 1.42 -19.95
CA LYS A 50 -10.73 1.30 -18.78
C LYS A 50 -11.05 2.33 -17.70
N GLY A 51 -11.22 3.59 -18.07
CA GLY A 51 -11.60 4.66 -17.13
C GLY A 51 -12.93 4.38 -16.44
N PHE A 52 -13.94 3.95 -17.20
CA PHE A 52 -15.24 3.57 -16.65
C PHE A 52 -15.11 2.40 -15.68
N PHE A 53 -14.38 1.35 -16.06
CA PHE A 53 -14.10 0.19 -15.22
C PHE A 53 -13.39 0.59 -13.92
N TYR A 54 -12.31 1.38 -13.98
CA TYR A 54 -11.61 1.81 -12.77
C TYR A 54 -12.49 2.66 -11.85
N ALA A 55 -13.38 3.48 -12.40
CA ALA A 55 -14.30 4.26 -11.58
C ALA A 55 -15.39 3.39 -10.91
N HIS A 56 -15.86 2.33 -11.57
CA HIS A 56 -17.10 1.65 -11.19
C HIS A 56 -16.99 0.18 -10.77
N ALA A 57 -15.99 -0.56 -11.26
CA ALA A 57 -15.97 -2.03 -11.15
C ALA A 57 -15.74 -2.55 -9.73
N ASN A 58 -14.93 -1.86 -8.93
CA ASN A 58 -14.64 -2.28 -7.56
C ASN A 58 -14.91 -1.17 -6.54
N LYS A 59 -16.15 -0.67 -6.48
CA LYS A 59 -16.55 0.30 -5.45
C LYS A 59 -16.52 -0.32 -4.05
N GLY A 60 -17.02 -1.54 -3.90
CA GLY A 60 -17.05 -2.26 -2.63
C GLY A 60 -15.66 -2.48 -2.04
N GLY A 61 -14.73 -3.02 -2.82
CA GLY A 61 -13.35 -3.24 -2.38
C GLY A 61 -12.60 -1.93 -2.12
N LYS A 62 -12.84 -0.86 -2.90
CA LYS A 62 -12.28 0.47 -2.59
C LYS A 62 -12.82 1.05 -1.29
N TYR A 63 -14.11 0.88 -1.05
CA TYR A 63 -14.76 1.31 0.20
C TYR A 63 -14.20 0.52 1.39
N LEU A 64 -14.13 -0.81 1.27
CA LEU A 64 -13.50 -1.67 2.27
C LEU A 64 -12.05 -1.28 2.53
N ALA A 65 -11.23 -1.04 1.51
CA ALA A 65 -9.85 -0.61 1.67
C ALA A 65 -9.75 0.74 2.42
N ARG A 66 -10.67 1.69 2.17
CA ARG A 66 -10.73 2.94 2.94
C ARG A 66 -11.13 2.72 4.39
N LEU A 67 -12.11 1.85 4.64
CA LEU A 67 -12.50 1.46 5.99
C LEU A 67 -11.34 0.81 6.74
N LEU A 68 -10.67 -0.17 6.12
CA LEU A 68 -9.50 -0.83 6.69
C LEU A 68 -8.35 0.16 6.94
N LYS A 69 -8.13 1.13 6.05
CA LYS A 69 -7.13 2.18 6.27
C LYS A 69 -7.49 3.13 7.43
N GLY A 70 -8.78 3.41 7.63
CA GLY A 70 -9.25 4.23 8.75
C GLY A 70 -9.21 3.49 10.09
N ASN A 71 -9.53 2.19 10.07
CA ASN A 71 -9.58 1.30 11.22
C ASN A 71 -8.22 0.64 11.52
N ALA A 72 -7.22 0.81 10.65
CA ALA A 72 -5.88 0.31 10.90
C ALA A 72 -5.37 0.90 12.22
N PRO A 73 -4.79 0.06 13.11
CA PRO A 73 -4.27 0.55 14.38
C PRO A 73 -3.25 1.65 14.09
N ARG A 74 -3.53 2.85 14.59
CA ARG A 74 -2.62 3.97 14.43
C ARG A 74 -1.39 3.68 15.28
N THR A 75 -0.24 3.50 14.64
CA THR A 75 1.04 3.28 15.32
C THR A 75 1.54 4.52 16.06
N GLN A 76 0.96 5.69 15.80
CA GLN A 76 1.37 6.96 16.41
C GLN A 76 0.21 7.67 17.09
N VAL A 77 0.46 8.14 18.31
CA VAL A 77 -0.42 9.06 19.03
C VAL A 77 -0.31 10.45 18.40
N ARG A 78 -1.38 10.92 17.76
CA ARG A 78 -1.41 12.24 17.10
C ARG A 78 -1.67 13.40 18.06
N THR A 79 -2.48 13.16 19.08
CA THR A 79 -2.91 14.18 20.04
C THR A 79 -3.08 13.54 21.40
N LEU A 80 -2.60 14.21 22.44
CA LEU A 80 -2.76 13.81 23.82
C LEU A 80 -3.48 14.90 24.59
N ARG A 81 -4.42 14.53 25.46
CA ARG A 81 -5.05 15.46 26.39
C ARG A 81 -4.25 15.49 27.69
N LEU A 82 -3.74 16.66 28.05
CA LEU A 82 -2.98 16.87 29.28
C LEU A 82 -3.90 16.86 30.51
N PRO A 83 -3.35 16.65 31.72
CA PRO A 83 -4.08 16.78 32.97
C PRO A 83 -4.73 18.16 33.18
N SER A 84 -4.15 19.21 32.59
CA SER A 84 -4.70 20.57 32.58
C SER A 84 -5.95 20.74 31.71
N GLY A 85 -6.36 19.70 30.98
CA GLY A 85 -7.53 19.69 30.10
C GLY A 85 -7.25 20.17 28.67
N ALA A 86 -6.08 20.74 28.39
CA ALA A 86 -5.64 21.15 27.06
C ALA A 86 -5.17 19.95 26.21
N SER A 87 -5.29 20.04 24.88
CA SER A 87 -4.80 19.03 23.95
C SER A 87 -3.49 19.47 23.32
N THR A 88 -2.47 18.62 23.34
CA THR A 88 -1.20 18.84 22.63
C THR A 88 -1.09 17.89 21.43
N ALA A 89 -0.51 18.40 20.34
CA ALA A 89 -0.10 17.62 19.18
C ALA A 89 1.43 17.59 19.01
N PHE A 90 2.17 18.22 19.93
CA PHE A 90 3.62 18.30 19.87
C PHE A 90 4.25 16.98 20.35
N PRO A 91 5.06 16.30 19.52
CA PRO A 91 5.63 14.99 19.88
C PRO A 91 6.42 15.00 21.19
N ASP A 92 7.20 16.06 21.44
CA ASP A 92 8.04 16.16 22.63
C ASP A 92 7.21 16.24 23.92
N GLN A 93 6.11 17.00 23.87
CA GLN A 93 5.18 17.11 25.01
C GLN A 93 4.41 15.80 25.23
N ILE A 94 4.01 15.12 24.15
CA ILE A 94 3.37 13.81 24.23
C ILE A 94 4.33 12.81 24.90
N ALA A 95 5.58 12.75 24.46
CA ALA A 95 6.59 11.86 25.01
C ALA A 95 6.88 12.14 26.49
N GLU A 96 6.99 13.41 26.86
CA GLU A 96 7.23 13.83 28.24
C GLU A 96 6.08 13.46 29.17
N GLU A 97 4.83 13.63 28.73
CA GLU A 97 3.67 13.23 29.52
C GLU A 97 3.55 11.71 29.65
N PHE A 98 3.87 10.94 28.59
CA PHE A 98 3.99 9.47 28.72
C PHE A 98 5.07 9.08 29.71
N ARG A 99 6.23 9.73 29.67
CA ARG A 99 7.34 9.50 30.62
C ARG A 99 6.89 9.73 32.05
N ARG A 100 6.26 10.88 32.32
CA ARG A 100 5.72 11.25 33.64
C ARG A 100 4.67 10.25 34.13
N TYR A 101 3.74 9.86 33.24
CA TYR A 101 2.71 8.88 33.55
C TYR A 101 3.32 7.55 34.01
N TYR A 102 4.23 6.97 33.23
CA TYR A 102 4.85 5.70 33.59
C TYR A 102 5.80 5.81 34.79
N GLN A 103 6.49 6.94 34.95
CA GLN A 103 7.28 7.23 36.17
C GLN A 103 6.39 7.19 37.42
N SER A 104 5.22 7.81 37.37
CA SER A 104 4.25 7.78 38.48
C SER A 104 3.66 6.39 38.69
N LEU A 105 3.39 5.64 37.62
CA LEU A 105 2.75 4.33 37.68
C LEU A 105 3.65 3.28 38.33
N TYR A 106 4.95 3.31 38.03
CA TYR A 106 5.92 2.37 38.57
C TYR A 106 6.76 2.93 39.72
N ASN A 107 6.45 4.13 40.22
CA ASN A 107 7.25 4.84 41.23
C ASN A 107 8.74 4.86 40.88
N LEU A 108 9.08 5.06 39.60
CA LEU A 108 10.46 5.18 39.19
C LEU A 108 11.04 6.42 39.86
N GLN A 109 11.97 6.20 40.77
CA GLN A 109 12.72 7.28 41.39
C GLN A 109 13.47 8.01 40.29
N ASP A 110 13.27 9.33 40.18
CA ASP A 110 13.93 10.17 39.20
C ASP A 110 15.42 10.24 39.59
N ARG A 111 16.19 9.20 39.25
CA ARG A 111 17.64 9.30 39.13
C ARG A 111 17.87 10.30 38.02
N GLY A 112 17.93 11.56 38.42
CA GLY A 112 17.95 12.70 37.54
C GLY A 112 19.01 12.54 36.47
N ARG A 113 18.74 13.17 35.33
CA ARG A 113 19.72 13.48 34.30
C ARG A 113 20.77 14.46 34.86
N GLY A 114 21.49 14.05 35.88
CA GLY A 114 22.79 14.56 36.24
C GLY A 114 23.80 13.77 35.43
N GLU A 115 24.78 14.48 34.88
CA GLU A 115 26.09 13.89 34.60
C GLU A 115 26.46 13.09 35.87
N ASP A 116 26.67 11.77 35.75
CA ASP A 116 26.82 10.75 36.82
C ASP A 116 25.55 9.99 37.28
N GLY A 117 24.41 10.16 36.60
CA GLY A 117 23.16 9.42 36.84
C GLY A 117 22.92 8.28 35.86
N GLY A 118 23.86 7.34 35.75
CA GLY A 118 23.66 6.12 34.95
C GLY A 118 22.44 5.35 35.47
N ALA A 119 21.37 5.27 34.68
CA ALA A 119 20.46 4.14 34.78
C ALA A 119 21.34 2.90 34.72
N ASP A 120 21.17 1.98 35.67
CA ASP A 120 21.99 0.78 35.76
C ASP A 120 21.63 -0.12 34.57
N HIS A 121 22.21 0.23 33.42
CA HIS A 121 22.06 -0.50 32.16
C HIS A 121 22.65 -1.90 32.33
N SER A 122 23.52 -2.10 33.33
CA SER A 122 23.96 -3.43 33.76
C SER A 122 22.77 -4.22 34.30
N SER A 123 22.05 -3.73 35.31
CA SER A 123 20.90 -4.44 35.90
C SER A 123 19.77 -4.71 34.89
N THR A 124 19.47 -3.77 34.00
CA THR A 124 18.44 -4.00 32.96
C THR A 124 18.90 -4.95 31.87
N GLN A 125 20.17 -4.91 31.44
CA GLN A 125 20.71 -5.91 30.52
C GLN A 125 20.92 -7.27 31.17
N GLU A 126 21.23 -7.33 32.46
CA GLU A 126 21.30 -8.55 33.26
C GLU A 126 19.91 -9.18 33.39
N TYR A 127 18.88 -8.40 33.68
CA TYR A 127 17.49 -8.87 33.69
C TYR A 127 17.04 -9.37 32.31
N LEU A 128 17.36 -8.65 31.24
CA LEU A 128 17.03 -9.08 29.87
C LEU A 128 17.82 -10.33 29.48
N LYS A 129 19.10 -10.45 29.87
CA LYS A 129 19.86 -11.69 29.70
C LYS A 129 19.22 -12.82 30.48
N GLU A 130 18.91 -12.64 31.76
CA GLU A 130 18.31 -13.66 32.62
C GLU A 130 16.95 -14.15 32.11
N THR A 131 16.09 -13.23 31.66
CA THR A 131 14.77 -13.56 31.12
C THR A 131 14.83 -14.22 29.75
N VAL A 132 15.78 -13.82 28.89
CA VAL A 132 15.98 -14.43 27.57
C VAL A 132 16.71 -15.78 27.68
N THR A 133 17.57 -15.98 28.69
CA THR A 133 18.31 -17.23 28.91
C THR A 133 17.62 -18.23 29.82
N LYS A 134 16.47 -17.89 30.44
CA LYS A 134 15.58 -18.89 31.03
C LYS A 134 14.89 -19.67 29.91
N THR A 135 15.69 -20.45 29.19
CA THR A 135 15.20 -21.57 28.39
C THR A 135 14.49 -22.52 29.34
N ILE A 136 13.33 -23.01 28.91
CA ILE A 136 12.57 -24.06 29.59
C ILE A 136 13.55 -25.18 29.98
N HIS A 137 13.47 -25.69 31.22
CA HIS A 137 14.31 -26.80 31.67
C HIS A 137 14.18 -27.94 30.64
N PRO A 138 15.26 -28.61 30.20
CA PRO A 138 15.22 -29.54 29.06
C PRO A 138 14.15 -30.63 29.20
N ASP A 139 13.85 -31.04 30.43
CA ASP A 139 12.76 -31.96 30.80
C ASP A 139 11.38 -31.45 30.33
N ALA A 140 11.08 -30.17 30.57
CA ALA A 140 9.81 -29.56 30.20
C ALA A 140 9.72 -29.21 28.71
N ALA A 141 10.85 -29.23 27.98
CA ALA A 141 10.84 -29.09 26.52
C ALA A 141 10.40 -30.41 25.84
N GLU A 142 10.84 -31.56 26.36
CA GLU A 142 10.39 -32.87 25.87
C GLU A 142 8.90 -33.10 26.14
N GLU A 143 8.37 -32.65 27.28
CA GLU A 143 6.94 -32.72 27.58
C GLU A 143 6.07 -31.88 26.65
N LEU A 144 6.58 -30.73 26.18
CA LEU A 144 5.86 -29.84 25.25
C LEU A 144 5.92 -30.34 23.80
N ASP A 145 6.99 -31.03 23.43
CA ASP A 145 7.16 -31.65 22.10
C ASP A 145 6.50 -33.05 22.01
N ALA A 146 6.04 -33.60 23.14
CA ALA A 146 5.28 -34.85 23.17
C ALA A 146 3.91 -34.69 22.47
N ALA A 147 3.49 -35.72 21.75
CA ALA A 147 2.18 -35.73 21.12
C ALA A 147 1.06 -35.81 22.18
N ILE A 148 0.08 -34.91 22.09
CA ILE A 148 -1.10 -34.88 22.97
C ILE A 148 -1.76 -36.26 22.98
N THR A 149 -1.88 -36.86 24.16
CA THR A 149 -2.49 -38.18 24.32
C THR A 149 -3.98 -38.05 24.66
N ALA A 150 -4.75 -39.14 24.51
CA ALA A 150 -6.19 -39.13 24.78
C ALA A 150 -6.55 -38.92 26.28
N GLU A 151 -5.56 -38.91 27.18
CA GLU A 151 -5.74 -38.60 28.59
C GLU A 151 -5.73 -37.08 28.88
N ASP A 152 -5.26 -36.28 27.91
CA ASP A 152 -5.12 -34.81 28.01
C ASP A 152 -6.34 -34.04 27.45
N ILE A 153 -7.42 -34.73 27.04
CA ILE A 153 -8.68 -34.16 26.51
C ILE A 153 -9.80 -34.25 27.55
#